data_AF-A0A257V6I6-F1
#
_entry.id   AF-A0A257V6I6-F1
#
_cell.length_a   1.000
_cell.length_b   1.000
_cell.length_c   1.000
_cell.angle_alpha   90.00
_cell.angle_beta   90.00
_cell.angle_gamma   90.00
#
_symmetry.space_group_name_H-M   'P 1'
#
loop_
_entity.id
_entity.type
_entity.pdbx_description
1 polymer ?
#
loop_
_entity_poly.entity_id
_entity_poly.type
_entity_poly.pdbx_seq_one_letter_code
_entity_poly.pdbx_strand_id
1 'polypeptide(L)'
;MAAAPGRAPTKAGAWLLASRPKTLPAAAAPVIVGTATAYAAHAFRPWPALAALAGALLIQIGTNLANDYFDFRHGADTHERVGPVRVTQAGLLAPAAVLRGAWAAFALAAVAGAYLTAVAGWPVVAIGTL
;
A
#
# COMPACT_ATOMS: atom_id res chain seq x y z
N MET A 1 -9.05 -24.22 29.84
CA MET A 1 -8.44 -22.90 30.12
C MET A 1 -8.83 -21.98 28.97
N ALA A 2 -9.85 -21.12 29.17
CA ALA A 2 -10.30 -20.20 28.13
C ALA A 2 -9.21 -19.15 27.88
N ALA A 3 -8.76 -19.01 26.63
CA ALA A 3 -7.83 -17.95 26.25
C ALA A 3 -8.46 -16.60 26.60
N ALA A 4 -7.70 -15.72 27.27
CA ALA A 4 -8.15 -14.37 27.55
C ALA A 4 -8.53 -13.68 26.22
N PRO A 5 -9.66 -12.95 26.15
CA PRO A 5 -10.02 -12.23 24.94
C PRO A 5 -8.88 -11.25 24.62
N GLY A 6 -8.20 -11.50 23.49
CA GLY A 6 -7.09 -10.67 23.05
C GLY A 6 -7.55 -9.21 22.97
N ARG A 7 -6.78 -8.30 23.57
CA ARG A 7 -7.10 -6.87 23.57
C ARG A 7 -7.31 -6.41 22.13
N ALA A 8 -8.46 -5.79 21.86
CA ALA A 8 -8.74 -5.20 20.55
C ALA A 8 -7.58 -4.27 20.14
N PRO A 9 -7.15 -4.29 18.87
CA PRO A 9 -6.02 -3.48 18.42
C PRO A 9 -6.32 -1.99 18.62
N THR A 10 -5.27 -1.21 18.91
CA THR A 10 -5.39 0.25 18.92
C THR A 10 -5.77 0.74 17.53
N LYS A 11 -6.30 1.96 17.41
CA LYS A 11 -6.60 2.56 16.10
C LYS A 11 -5.39 2.54 15.16
N ALA A 12 -4.19 2.82 15.68
CA ALA A 12 -2.95 2.72 14.92
C ALA A 12 -2.62 1.28 14.51
N GLY A 13 -2.82 0.30 15.41
CA GLY A 13 -2.66 -1.11 15.11
C GLY A 13 -3.64 -1.61 14.04
N ALA A 14 -4.88 -1.10 14.05
CA ALA A 14 -5.86 -1.41 13.02
C ALA A 14 -5.44 -0.85 11.65
N TRP A 15 -4.92 0.37 11.58
CA TRP A 15 -4.35 0.91 10.34
C TRP A 15 -3.11 0.15 9.85
N LEU A 16 -2.25 -0.28 10.77
CA LEU A 16 -1.09 -1.13 10.43
C LEU A 16 -1.54 -2.49 9.90
N LEU A 17 -2.61 -3.08 10.44
CA LEU A 17 -3.17 -4.32 9.92
C LEU A 17 -3.76 -4.12 8.52
N ALA A 18 -4.51 -3.02 8.34
CA ALA A 18 -5.14 -2.64 7.07
C ALA A 18 -4.12 -2.41 5.94
N SER A 19 -2.93 -1.91 6.26
CA SER A 19 -1.86 -1.68 5.28
C SER A 19 -1.20 -2.97 4.76
N ARG A 20 -1.44 -4.11 5.43
CA ARG A 20 -0.89 -5.46 5.17
C ARG A 20 0.64 -5.45 5.02
N PRO A 21 1.40 -5.31 6.12
CA PRO A 21 2.86 -5.15 6.10
C PRO A 21 3.58 -6.28 5.37
N LYS A 22 3.04 -7.50 5.40
CA LYS A 22 3.59 -8.67 4.69
C LYS A 22 3.59 -8.53 3.16
N THR A 23 2.80 -7.62 2.60
CA THR A 23 2.76 -7.34 1.14
C THR A 23 3.76 -6.28 0.71
N LEU A 24 4.24 -5.45 1.63
CA LEU A 24 5.11 -4.31 1.32
C LEU A 24 6.48 -4.68 0.75
N PRO A 25 7.14 -5.79 1.17
CA PRO A 25 8.38 -6.23 0.54
C PRO A 25 8.24 -6.51 -0.95
N ALA A 26 7.08 -7.03 -1.40
CA ALA A 26 6.84 -7.28 -2.82
C ALA A 26 6.80 -5.98 -3.64
N ALA A 27 6.21 -4.92 -3.08
CA ALA A 27 6.21 -3.59 -3.70
C ALA A 27 7.60 -2.91 -3.69
N ALA A 28 8.40 -3.16 -2.65
CA ALA A 28 9.75 -2.60 -2.53
C ALA A 28 10.76 -3.29 -3.47
N ALA A 29 10.61 -4.60 -3.72
CA ALA A 29 11.53 -5.40 -4.51
C ALA A 29 11.90 -4.79 -5.89
N PRO A 30 10.96 -4.41 -6.78
CA PRO A 30 11.31 -3.82 -8.06
C PRO A 30 12.04 -2.47 -7.93
N VAL A 31 11.71 -1.67 -6.91
CA VAL A 31 12.41 -0.41 -6.64
C VAL A 31 13.84 -0.65 -6.18
N ILE A 32 14.07 -1.64 -5.33
CA ILE A 32 15.41 -2.04 -4.87
C ILE A 32 16.25 -2.50 -6.07
N VAL A 33 15.68 -3.35 -6.94
CA VAL A 33 16.35 -3.81 -8.17
C VAL A 33 16.71 -2.64 -9.07
N GLY A 34 15.75 -1.76 -9.40
CA GLY A 34 16.01 -0.58 -10.23
C GLY A 34 17.04 0.37 -9.62
N THR A 35 17.02 0.55 -8.30
CA THR A 35 18.00 1.35 -7.57
C THR A 35 19.41 0.75 -7.65
N ALA A 36 19.52 -0.57 -7.48
CA ALA A 36 20.80 -1.29 -7.62
C ALA A 36 21.34 -1.22 -9.04
N THR A 37 20.47 -1.34 -10.06
CA THR A 37 20.85 -1.17 -11.46
C THR A 37 21.36 0.23 -11.74
N ALA A 38 20.68 1.27 -11.25
CA ALA A 38 21.13 2.66 -11.39
C ALA A 38 22.47 2.91 -10.68
N TYR A 39 22.68 2.30 -9.51
CA TYR A 39 23.95 2.37 -8.78
C TYR A 39 25.10 1.73 -9.56
N ALA A 40 24.89 0.52 -10.08
CA ALA A 40 25.88 -0.18 -10.91
C ALA A 40 26.24 0.60 -12.20
N ALA A 41 25.30 1.38 -12.73
CA ALA A 41 25.50 2.23 -13.89
C ALA A 41 26.05 3.64 -13.58
N HIS A 42 26.48 3.92 -12.33
CA HIS A 42 26.91 5.25 -11.88
C HIS A 42 25.86 6.37 -12.09
N ALA A 43 24.58 6.01 -12.20
CA ALA A 43 23.45 6.91 -12.42
C ALA A 43 22.51 7.00 -11.20
N PHE A 44 22.96 6.51 -10.03
CA PHE A 44 22.15 6.53 -8.81
C PHE A 44 21.82 7.95 -8.38
N ARG A 45 20.52 8.18 -8.11
CA ARG A 45 20.01 9.43 -7.57
C ARG A 45 19.15 9.10 -6.34
N PRO A 46 19.52 9.59 -5.13
CA PRO A 46 18.83 9.19 -3.90
C PRO A 46 17.38 9.67 -3.85
N TRP A 47 17.10 10.90 -4.30
CA TRP A 47 15.75 11.46 -4.23
C TRP A 47 14.74 10.74 -5.15
N PRO A 48 15.03 10.44 -6.43
CA PRO A 48 14.19 9.56 -7.24
C PRO A 48 14.01 8.16 -6.64
N ALA A 49 15.06 7.54 -6.10
CA ALA A 49 14.93 6.22 -5.47
C ALA A 49 13.99 6.24 -4.26
N LEU A 50 14.11 7.26 -3.39
CA LEU A 50 13.20 7.44 -2.24
C LEU A 50 11.77 7.73 -2.68
N ALA A 51 11.57 8.56 -3.70
CA ALA A 51 10.24 8.85 -4.23
C ALA A 51 9.59 7.61 -4.87
N ALA A 52 10.36 6.80 -5.61
CA ALA A 52 9.89 5.54 -6.18
C ALA A 52 9.51 4.54 -5.08
N LEU A 53 10.31 4.43 -4.02
CA LEU A 53 10.00 3.54 -2.89
C LEU A 53 8.73 4.00 -2.17
N ALA A 54 8.63 5.29 -1.84
CA ALA A 54 7.45 5.85 -1.20
C ALA A 54 6.19 5.64 -2.07
N GLY A 55 6.28 5.93 -3.38
CA GLY A 55 5.20 5.72 -4.33
C GLY A 55 4.75 4.26 -4.41
N ALA A 56 5.69 3.31 -4.55
CA ALA A 56 5.38 1.89 -4.62
C ALA A 56 4.70 1.37 -3.35
N LEU A 57 5.21 1.77 -2.17
CA LEU A 57 4.60 1.41 -0.89
C LEU A 57 3.21 2.03 -0.73
N LEU A 58 3.03 3.29 -1.08
CA LEU A 58 1.73 3.98 -1.01
C LEU A 58 0.69 3.35 -1.96
N ILE A 59 1.08 2.97 -3.17
CA ILE A 59 0.21 2.23 -4.10
C ILE A 59 -0.20 0.90 -3.48
N GLN A 60 0.76 0.12 -2.96
CA GLN A 60 0.45 -1.16 -2.33
C GLN A 60 -0.49 -1.02 -1.13
N ILE A 61 -0.27 -0.02 -0.28
CA ILE A 61 -1.13 0.30 0.86
C ILE A 61 -2.52 0.71 0.37
N GLY A 62 -2.61 1.63 -0.61
CA GLY A 62 -3.86 2.09 -1.20
C GLY A 62 -4.68 0.93 -1.76
N THR A 63 -4.05 0.02 -2.50
CA THR A 63 -4.69 -1.18 -3.05
C THR A 63 -5.16 -2.13 -1.95
N ASN A 64 -4.39 -2.31 -0.88
CA ASN A 64 -4.80 -3.14 0.26
C ASN A 64 -6.05 -2.57 0.96
N LEU A 65 -6.10 -1.25 1.17
CA LEU A 65 -7.23 -0.55 1.76
C LEU A 65 -8.47 -0.58 0.85
N ALA A 66 -8.28 -0.32 -0.45
CA ALA A 66 -9.36 -0.35 -1.44
C ALA A 66 -9.98 -1.75 -1.52
N ASN A 67 -9.16 -2.80 -1.57
CA ASN A 67 -9.64 -4.18 -1.56
C ASN A 67 -10.42 -4.47 -0.27
N ASP A 68 -9.90 -4.13 0.91
CA ASP A 68 -10.63 -4.31 2.18
C ASP A 68 -12.02 -3.64 2.15
N TYR A 69 -12.12 -2.41 1.63
CA TYR A 69 -13.39 -1.70 1.47
C TYR A 69 -14.34 -2.36 0.47
N PHE A 70 -13.85 -2.63 -0.75
CA PHE A 70 -14.70 -3.14 -1.82
C PHE A 70 -15.18 -4.55 -1.52
N ASP A 71 -14.33 -5.39 -0.93
CA ASP A 71 -14.74 -6.74 -0.58
C ASP A 71 -15.79 -6.76 0.53
N PHE A 72 -15.69 -5.86 1.52
CA PHE A 72 -16.76 -5.63 2.50
C PHE A 72 -18.06 -5.17 1.82
N ARG A 73 -17.95 -4.24 0.87
CA ARG A 73 -19.09 -3.68 0.12
C ARG A 73 -19.81 -4.68 -0.76
N HIS A 74 -19.12 -5.68 -1.30
CA HIS A 74 -19.69 -6.72 -2.15
C HIS A 74 -20.15 -7.95 -1.37
N GLY A 75 -19.99 -7.97 -0.04
CA GLY A 75 -20.33 -9.13 0.79
C GLY A 75 -19.49 -10.36 0.47
N ALA A 76 -18.28 -10.16 -0.09
CA ALA A 76 -17.47 -11.22 -0.67
C ALA A 76 -16.74 -12.10 0.35
N ASP A 77 -16.85 -11.83 1.66
CA ASP A 77 -16.27 -12.70 2.69
C ASP A 77 -17.35 -13.39 3.53
N THR A 78 -17.43 -14.69 3.35
CA THR A 78 -18.04 -15.61 4.29
C THR A 78 -17.07 -15.90 5.46
N HIS A 79 -17.60 -16.40 6.58
CA HIS A 79 -16.80 -16.79 7.76
C HIS A 79 -15.73 -17.87 7.48
N GLU A 80 -15.76 -18.50 6.30
CA GLU A 80 -14.86 -19.58 5.90
C GLU A 80 -13.54 -19.09 5.30
N ARG A 81 -13.35 -17.77 5.16
CA ARG A 81 -12.15 -17.28 4.49
C ARG A 81 -10.90 -17.44 5.35
N VAL A 82 -9.90 -18.09 4.76
CA VAL A 82 -8.52 -18.15 5.27
C VAL A 82 -7.73 -16.97 4.72
N GLY A 83 -7.48 -15.95 5.55
CA GLY A 83 -6.74 -14.76 5.15
C GLY A 83 -6.46 -13.81 6.32
N PRO A 84 -5.64 -12.76 6.12
CA PRO A 84 -5.44 -11.74 7.13
C PRO A 84 -6.77 -11.03 7.42
N VAL A 85 -6.95 -10.63 8.69
CA VAL A 85 -8.15 -9.95 9.18
C VAL A 85 -8.45 -8.72 8.31
N ARG A 86 -9.68 -8.66 7.77
CA ARG A 86 -10.20 -7.46 7.12
C ARG A 86 -10.76 -6.50 8.16
N VAL A 87 -10.24 -5.28 8.16
CA VAL A 87 -10.49 -4.32 9.24
C VAL A 87 -11.90 -3.71 9.15
N THR A 88 -12.48 -3.65 7.96
CA THR A 88 -13.86 -3.18 7.77
C THR A 88 -14.87 -4.21 8.26
N GLN A 89 -14.66 -5.49 7.93
CA GLN A 89 -15.51 -6.61 8.37
C GLN A 89 -15.42 -6.90 9.85
N ALA A 90 -14.22 -6.83 10.42
CA ALA A 90 -14.02 -6.99 11.85
C ALA A 90 -14.53 -5.78 12.66
N GLY A 91 -15.10 -4.75 12.02
CA GLY A 91 -15.59 -3.54 12.68
C GLY A 91 -14.49 -2.69 13.33
N LEU A 92 -13.22 -2.94 13.00
CA LEU A 92 -12.08 -2.24 13.59
C LEU A 92 -11.91 -0.82 13.04
N LEU A 93 -12.28 -0.62 11.77
CA LEU A 93 -12.30 0.68 11.12
C LEU A 93 -13.59 0.85 10.31
N ALA A 94 -14.16 2.06 10.34
CA ALA A 94 -15.33 2.38 9.54
C ALA A 94 -15.00 2.28 8.03
N PRO A 95 -15.84 1.64 7.19
CA PRO A 95 -15.59 1.47 5.76
C PRO A 95 -15.28 2.80 5.05
N ALA A 96 -16.02 3.86 5.36
CA ALA A 96 -15.78 5.19 4.79
C ALA A 96 -14.39 5.76 5.17
N ALA A 97 -13.87 5.44 6.36
CA ALA A 97 -12.54 5.85 6.75
C ALA A 97 -11.46 5.10 5.96
N VAL A 98 -11.64 3.78 5.76
CA VAL A 98 -10.73 2.95 4.96
C VAL A 98 -10.69 3.42 3.52
N LEU A 99 -11.84 3.72 2.90
CA LEU A 99 -11.90 4.27 1.54
C LEU A 99 -11.19 5.62 1.43
N ARG A 100 -11.39 6.54 2.39
CA ARG A 100 -10.64 7.81 2.42
C ARG A 100 -9.14 7.59 2.58
N GLY A 101 -8.73 6.60 3.38
CA GLY A 101 -7.34 6.20 3.52
C GLY A 101 -6.73 5.71 2.21
N ALA A 102 -7.48 4.91 1.44
CA ALA A 102 -7.07 4.45 0.12
C ALA A 102 -6.84 5.63 -0.84
N TRP A 103 -7.81 6.55 -0.92
CA TRP A 103 -7.68 7.76 -1.75
C TRP A 103 -6.51 8.65 -1.34
N ALA A 104 -6.28 8.84 -0.03
CA ALA A 104 -5.14 9.60 0.47
C ALA A 104 -3.81 8.95 0.07
N ALA A 105 -3.69 7.62 0.18
CA ALA A 105 -2.50 6.89 -0.23
C ALA A 105 -2.23 7.04 -1.74
N PHE A 106 -3.26 6.90 -2.57
CA PHE A 106 -3.13 7.08 -4.01
C PHE A 106 -2.81 8.52 -4.41
N ALA A 107 -3.38 9.52 -3.74
CA ALA A 107 -3.05 10.92 -3.98
C ALA A 107 -1.58 11.22 -3.65
N LEU A 108 -1.07 10.70 -2.53
CA LEU A 108 0.35 10.85 -2.16
C LEU A 108 1.27 10.09 -3.14
N ALA A 109 0.86 8.91 -3.61
CA ALA A 109 1.60 8.18 -4.64
C ALA A 109 1.64 8.95 -5.96
N ALA A 110 0.54 9.61 -6.35
CA ALA A 110 0.47 10.45 -7.55
C ALA A 110 1.43 11.64 -7.46
N VAL A 111 1.59 12.25 -6.29
CA VAL A 111 2.62 13.30 -6.06
C VAL A 111 4.03 12.75 -6.28
N ALA A 112 4.34 11.56 -5.76
CA ALA A 112 5.63 10.91 -6.01
C ALA A 112 5.83 10.61 -7.52
N GLY A 113 4.81 10.11 -8.20
CA GLY A 113 4.82 9.86 -9.65
C GLY A 113 5.01 11.13 -10.48
N ALA A 114 4.37 12.23 -10.10
CA ALA A 114 4.55 13.54 -10.74
C ALA A 114 5.99 14.05 -10.59
N TYR A 115 6.57 13.93 -9.39
CA TYR A 115 7.99 14.25 -9.16
C TYR A 115 8.91 13.39 -10.03
N LEU A 116 8.69 12.06 -10.08
CA LEU A 116 9.49 11.17 -10.92
C LEU A 116 9.39 11.53 -12.41
N THR A 117 8.19 11.86 -12.87
CA THR A 117 7.95 12.31 -14.25
C THR A 117 8.68 13.62 -14.55
N ALA A 118 8.69 14.58 -13.62
CA ALA A 118 9.43 15.83 -13.78
C ALA A 118 10.95 15.62 -13.88
N VAL A 119 11.48 14.58 -13.21
CA VAL A 119 12.93 14.29 -13.18
C VAL A 119 13.38 13.41 -14.36
N ALA A 120 12.59 12.41 -14.74
CA ALA A 120 12.97 11.39 -15.73
C ALA A 120 12.23 11.52 -17.08
N GLY A 121 11.24 12.40 -17.17
CA GLY A 121 10.46 12.66 -18.38
C GLY A 121 9.20 11.79 -18.53
N TRP A 122 8.50 11.99 -19.64
CA TRP A 122 7.23 11.32 -19.96
C TRP A 122 7.26 9.77 -19.99
N PRO A 123 8.39 9.07 -20.26
CA PRO A 123 8.39 7.60 -20.27
C PRO A 123 7.96 6.98 -18.93
N VAL A 124 8.13 7.69 -17.81
CA VAL A 124 7.63 7.26 -16.49
C VAL A 124 6.11 7.07 -16.49
N VAL A 125 5.38 7.99 -17.14
CA VAL A 125 3.92 7.91 -17.23
C VAL A 125 3.51 6.72 -18.08
N ALA A 126 4.17 6.50 -19.22
CA ALA A 126 3.88 5.37 -20.09
C ALA A 126 4.06 4.04 -19.34
N ILE A 127 5.16 3.86 -18.61
CA ILE A 127 5.41 2.67 -17.80
C ILE A 127 4.34 2.49 -16.71
N GLY A 128 3.93 3.59 -16.05
CA GLY A 128 2.93 3.54 -14.99
C GLY A 128 1.50 3.25 -15.46
N THR A 129 1.22 3.37 -16.75
CA THR A 129 -0.10 3.09 -17.35
C THR A 129 -0.23 1.69 -17.98
N LEU A 130 0.86 0.92 -18.04
CA LEU A 130 0.89 -0.46 -18.53
C LEU A 130 0.57 -1.45 -17.40
#